data_AF-A0ABD5STK3-F1
#
_entry.id   AF-A0ABD5STK3-F1
#
_cell.length_a   1.000
_cell.length_b   1.000
_cell.length_c   1.000
_cell.angle_alpha   90.00
_cell.angle_beta   90.00
_cell.angle_gamma   90.00
#
_symmetry.space_group_name_H-M   'P 1'
#
loop_
_entity.id
_entity.type
_entity.pdbx_description
1 polymer ?
#
loop_
_entity_poly.entity_id
_entity_poly.type
_entity_poly.pdbx_seq_one_letter_code
_entity_poly.pdbx_strand_id
1 'polypeptide(L)'
;MQASIGSATTPELAAAVSNAGGLGHLAVNLVCDDATTIVDTDEHLKVILESGADVVTLSFGEAAPFVDRIHEAGALAFQTVGSAAAAREAVAAGVDAVVTQGL
;
A
#
# COMPACT_ATOMS: atom_id res chain seq x y z
N MET A 1 -2.83 8.39 10.14
CA MET A 1 -2.98 7.49 8.98
C MET A 1 -3.94 6.38 9.38
N GLN A 2 -4.93 6.08 8.55
CA GLN A 2 -5.78 4.89 8.75
C GLN A 2 -5.08 3.67 8.16
N ALA A 3 -5.09 2.54 8.87
CA ALA A 3 -4.52 1.30 8.35
C ALA A 3 -5.45 0.72 7.29
N SER A 4 -4.94 0.48 6.09
CA SER A 4 -5.67 -0.17 5.01
C SER A 4 -5.97 -1.63 5.37
N ILE A 5 -7.21 -1.89 5.80
CA ILE A 5 -7.69 -3.22 6.20
C ILE A 5 -8.79 -3.63 5.22
N GLY A 6 -8.42 -4.35 4.16
CA GLY A 6 -9.34 -4.99 3.21
C GLY A 6 -10.61 -4.18 2.90
N SER A 7 -11.78 -4.78 3.16
CA SER A 7 -13.10 -4.18 2.91
C SER A 7 -13.54 -3.09 3.91
N ALA A 8 -12.73 -2.78 4.93
CA ALA A 8 -13.07 -1.76 5.93
C ALA A 8 -12.68 -0.34 5.51
N THR A 9 -11.81 -0.19 4.50
CA THR A 9 -11.47 1.13 3.93
C THR A 9 -12.62 1.59 3.03
N THR A 10 -13.43 2.56 3.48
CA THR A 10 -14.50 3.19 2.68
C THR A 10 -14.21 4.67 2.41
N PRO A 11 -14.83 5.28 1.39
CA PRO A 11 -14.73 6.73 1.16
C PRO A 11 -15.12 7.57 2.39
N GLU A 12 -16.16 7.16 3.12
CA GLU A 12 -16.62 7.85 4.33
C GLU A 12 -15.58 7.79 5.44
N LEU A 13 -14.93 6.63 5.62
CA LEU A 13 -13.87 6.49 6.63
C LEU A 13 -12.64 7.33 6.27
N ALA A 14 -12.22 7.31 5.00
CA ALA A 14 -11.12 8.13 4.52
C ALA A 14 -11.42 9.62 4.73
N ALA A 15 -12.62 10.08 4.38
CA ALA A 15 -13.05 11.46 4.60
C ALA A 15 -13.10 11.83 6.08
N ALA A 16 -13.60 10.94 6.95
CA ALA A 16 -13.66 11.18 8.39
C ALA A 16 -12.27 11.35 9.00
N VAL A 17 -11.30 10.53 8.60
CA VAL A 17 -9.91 10.61 9.07
C VAL A 17 -9.24 11.89 8.58
N SER A 18 -9.45 12.26 7.31
CA SER A 18 -8.93 13.51 6.74
C SER A 18 -9.51 14.74 7.43
N ASN A 19 -10.83 14.76 7.67
CA ASN A 19 -11.50 15.84 8.39
C ASN A 19 -11.06 15.95 9.86
N ALA A 20 -10.62 14.85 10.46
CA ALA A 20 -10.04 14.83 11.81
C ALA A 20 -8.56 15.28 11.86
N GLY A 21 -7.97 15.67 10.72
CA GLY A 21 -6.57 16.09 10.62
C GLY A 21 -5.56 14.93 10.49
N GLY A 22 -6.06 13.71 10.26
CA GLY A 22 -5.23 12.57 9.89
C GLY A 22 -5.04 12.45 8.37
N LEU A 23 -4.21 11.49 7.94
CA LEU A 23 -4.10 11.10 6.54
C LEU A 23 -5.11 10.00 6.25
N GLY A 24 -6.27 10.36 5.69
CA GLY A 24 -7.28 9.43 5.21
C GLY A 24 -7.12 9.23 3.71
N HIS A 25 -7.03 7.97 3.29
CA HIS A 25 -6.82 7.62 1.89
C HIS A 25 -7.61 6.37 1.52
N LEU A 26 -8.05 6.30 0.26
CA LEU A 26 -8.55 5.07 -0.31
C LEU A 26 -7.35 4.20 -0.68
N ALA A 27 -6.79 3.49 0.31
CA ALA A 27 -5.76 2.49 0.02
C ALA A 27 -6.35 1.12 -0.17
N VAL A 28 -5.78 0.45 -1.14
CA VAL A 28 -5.81 -1.01 -1.23
C VAL A 28 -4.51 -1.54 -0.63
N ASN A 29 -4.65 -2.54 0.24
CA ASN A 29 -3.51 -3.33 0.67
C ASN A 29 -3.26 -4.41 -0.38
N LEU A 30 -2.15 -4.28 -1.10
CA LEU A 30 -1.72 -5.25 -2.09
C LEU A 30 -0.72 -6.20 -1.43
N VAL A 31 -1.07 -7.49 -1.44
CA VAL A 31 -0.23 -8.56 -0.91
C VAL A 31 0.70 -9.04 -2.03
N CYS A 32 2.00 -9.08 -1.74
CA CYS A 32 3.04 -9.39 -2.72
C CYS A 32 3.52 -10.85 -2.67
N ASP A 33 2.94 -11.67 -1.79
CA ASP A 33 3.24 -13.10 -1.66
C ASP A 33 2.15 -13.92 -2.36
N ASP A 34 2.50 -14.45 -3.53
CA ASP A 34 1.64 -15.28 -4.38
C ASP A 34 1.05 -16.49 -3.64
N ALA A 35 1.71 -17.00 -2.59
CA ALA A 35 1.20 -18.12 -1.80
C ALA A 35 -0.04 -17.74 -0.96
N THR A 36 -0.33 -16.45 -0.83
CA THR A 36 -1.39 -15.91 0.04
C THR A 36 -2.47 -15.14 -0.73
N THR A 37 -2.33 -15.01 -2.05
CA THR A 37 -3.27 -14.28 -2.92
C THR A 37 -4.15 -15.21 -3.76
N ILE A 38 -5.38 -14.78 -4.04
CA ILE A 38 -6.31 -15.49 -4.95
C ILE A 38 -6.22 -14.90 -6.38
N VAL A 39 -5.79 -13.65 -6.50
CA VAL A 39 -5.59 -12.92 -7.76
C VAL A 39 -4.11 -12.59 -7.86
N ASP A 40 -3.54 -12.77 -9.05
CA ASP A 40 -2.17 -12.38 -9.37
C ASP A 40 -1.90 -10.91 -9.00
N THR A 41 -0.77 -10.65 -8.34
CA THR A 41 -0.44 -9.33 -7.80
C THR A 41 -0.31 -8.27 -8.89
N ASP A 42 0.18 -8.61 -10.09
CA ASP A 42 0.31 -7.66 -11.19
C ASP A 42 -1.04 -7.25 -11.76
N GLU A 43 -1.97 -8.20 -11.92
CA GLU A 43 -3.32 -7.93 -12.37
C GLU A 43 -4.11 -7.14 -11.31
N HIS A 44 -3.94 -7.47 -10.04
CA HIS A 44 -4.57 -6.74 -8.95
C HIS A 44 -4.05 -5.30 -8.88
N LEU A 45 -2.73 -5.09 -8.98
CA LEU A 45 -2.13 -3.76 -9.04
C LEU A 45 -2.69 -2.93 -10.20
N LYS A 46 -2.81 -3.54 -11.39
CA LYS A 46 -3.37 -2.86 -12.56
C LYS A 46 -4.79 -2.34 -12.28
N VAL A 47 -5.67 -3.18 -11.73
CA VAL A 47 -7.05 -2.77 -11.41
C VAL A 47 -7.07 -1.66 -10.34
N ILE A 48 -6.19 -1.74 -9.33
CA ILE A 48 -6.07 -0.72 -8.29
C ILE A 48 -5.70 0.63 -8.91
N LEU A 49 -4.69 0.67 -9.78
CA LEU A 49 -4.24 1.90 -10.43
C LEU A 49 -5.29 2.44 -11.40
N GLU A 50 -5.97 1.58 -12.18
CA GLU A 50 -7.08 1.98 -13.07
C GLU A 50 -8.27 2.57 -12.30
N SER A 51 -8.45 2.17 -11.03
CA SER A 51 -9.49 2.74 -10.15
C SER A 51 -9.17 4.14 -9.62
N GLY A 52 -7.95 4.64 -9.84
CA GLY A 52 -7.51 5.96 -9.40
C GLY A 52 -7.11 6.05 -7.92
N ALA A 53 -6.55 4.98 -7.35
CA ALA A 53 -6.07 5.01 -5.97
C ALA A 53 -4.88 5.96 -5.80
N ASP A 54 -4.97 6.91 -4.86
CA ASP A 54 -3.89 7.87 -4.60
C ASP A 54 -2.73 7.29 -3.77
N VAL A 55 -2.96 6.15 -3.10
CA VAL A 55 -1.97 5.46 -2.25
C VAL A 55 -2.14 3.95 -2.38
N VAL A 56 -1.04 3.25 -2.60
CA VAL A 56 -0.96 1.78 -2.60
C VAL A 56 -0.07 1.33 -1.44
N THR A 57 -0.63 0.51 -0.54
CA THR A 57 0.14 -0.09 0.56
C THR A 57 0.50 -1.52 0.19
N LEU A 58 1.79 -1.83 0.15
CA LEU A 58 2.35 -3.15 -0.13
C LEU A 58 2.64 -3.89 1.18
N SER A 59 2.27 -5.17 1.25
CA SER A 59 2.50 -6.00 2.43
C SER A 59 2.89 -7.43 2.05
N PHE A 60 3.61 -8.12 2.95
CA PHE A 60 4.05 -9.51 2.79
C PHE A 60 4.77 -9.76 1.45
N GLY A 61 6.00 -9.26 1.34
CA GLY A 61 6.85 -9.42 0.16
C GLY A 61 7.69 -8.18 -0.12
N GLU A 62 8.31 -8.15 -1.30
CA GLU A 62 9.20 -7.08 -1.74
C GLU A 62 8.45 -5.99 -2.52
N ALA A 63 8.68 -4.71 -2.20
CA ALA A 63 8.05 -3.62 -2.92
C ALA A 63 8.70 -3.30 -4.28
N ALA A 64 10.00 -3.56 -4.42
CA ALA A 64 10.80 -3.14 -5.57
C ALA A 64 10.17 -3.41 -6.95
N PRO A 65 9.48 -4.53 -7.20
CA PRO A 65 8.85 -4.79 -8.51
C PRO A 65 7.71 -3.82 -8.88
N PHE A 66 7.12 -3.13 -7.91
CA PHE A 66 5.86 -2.41 -8.08
C PHE A 66 5.99 -0.88 -7.96
N VAL A 67 7.05 -0.39 -7.31
CA VAL A 67 7.21 1.04 -6.97
C VAL A 67 7.14 1.93 -8.22
N ASP A 68 7.91 1.61 -9.26
CA ASP A 68 7.96 2.43 -10.48
C ASP A 68 6.56 2.56 -11.13
N ARG A 69 5.80 1.47 -11.20
CA ARG A 69 4.44 1.46 -11.76
C ARG A 69 3.44 2.27 -10.93
N ILE A 70 3.57 2.24 -9.60
CA ILE A 70 2.74 3.03 -8.70
C ILE A 70 3.02 4.52 -8.90
N HIS A 71 4.30 4.90 -8.99
CA HIS A 71 4.72 6.28 -9.25
C HIS A 71 4.33 6.78 -10.64
N GLU A 72 4.44 5.95 -11.67
CA GLU A 72 3.99 6.27 -13.04
C GLU A 72 2.49 6.56 -13.11
N ALA A 73 1.69 5.91 -12.26
CA ALA A 73 0.26 6.18 -12.13
C ALA A 73 -0.07 7.42 -11.28
N GLY A 74 0.94 8.08 -10.70
CA GLY A 74 0.78 9.27 -9.85
C GLY A 74 0.36 8.96 -8.41
N ALA A 75 0.44 7.70 -7.99
CA ALA A 75 0.10 7.26 -6.63
C ALA A 75 1.35 7.18 -5.74
N LEU A 76 1.15 7.17 -4.42
CA LEU A 76 2.21 6.96 -3.43
C LEU A 76 2.34 5.47 -3.09
N ALA A 77 3.57 4.97 -2.99
CA ALA A 77 3.89 3.60 -2.62
C ALA A 77 4.30 3.52 -1.14
N PHE A 78 3.50 2.85 -0.32
CA PHE A 78 3.84 2.55 1.09
C PHE A 78 4.16 1.07 1.24
N GLN A 79 5.04 0.68 2.17
CA GLN A 79 5.27 -0.73 2.51
C GLN A 79 5.16 -1.00 4.00
N THR A 80 4.40 -2.04 4.36
CA THR A 80 4.34 -2.57 5.72
C THR A 80 5.54 -3.49 5.99
N VAL A 81 6.27 -3.23 7.08
CA VAL A 81 7.47 -4.01 7.45
C VAL A 81 7.43 -4.44 8.93
N GLY A 82 7.96 -5.64 9.19
CA GLY A 82 8.08 -6.22 10.54
C GLY A 82 9.48 -6.18 11.15
N SER A 83 10.48 -5.62 10.44
CA SER A 83 11.86 -5.55 10.92
C SER A 83 12.61 -4.33 10.39
N ALA A 84 13.69 -3.94 11.06
CA ALA A 84 14.57 -2.87 10.61
C ALA A 84 15.35 -3.21 9.33
N ALA A 85 15.57 -4.50 9.03
CA ALA A 85 16.20 -4.92 7.78
C ALA A 85 15.23 -4.68 6.60
N ALA A 86 14.00 -5.19 6.72
CA ALA A 86 12.94 -4.97 5.73
C ALA A 86 12.63 -3.47 5.52
N ALA A 87 12.71 -2.65 6.57
CA ALA A 87 12.56 -1.20 6.43
C ALA A 87 13.63 -0.56 5.53
N ARG A 88 14.88 -1.03 5.60
CA ARG A 88 15.97 -0.52 4.75
C ARG A 88 15.81 -0.97 3.31
N GLU A 89 15.37 -2.20 3.10
CA GLU A 89 15.06 -2.76 1.78
C GLU A 89 13.92 -1.98 1.13
N ALA A 90 12.83 -1.72 1.87
CA ALA A 90 11.73 -0.89 1.41
C ALA A 90 12.17 0.52 0.97
N VAL A 91 13.00 1.18 1.79
CA VAL A 91 13.55 2.51 1.44
C VAL A 91 14.44 2.43 0.20
N ALA A 92 15.28 1.40 0.08
CA ALA A 92 16.13 1.21 -1.09
C ALA A 92 15.32 0.93 -2.37
N ALA A 93 14.15 0.29 -2.23
CA ALA A 93 13.19 0.07 -3.30
C ALA A 93 12.47 1.34 -3.76
N GLY A 94 12.56 2.45 -3.00
CA GLY A 94 12.00 3.75 -3.39
C GLY A 94 10.59 4.03 -2.87
N VAL A 95 10.12 3.33 -1.84
CA VAL A 95 8.80 3.62 -1.23
C VAL A 95 8.76 5.04 -0.63
N ASP A 96 7.61 5.67 -0.69
CA ASP A 96 7.37 7.02 -0.14
C ASP A 96 7.23 7.00 1.39
N ALA A 97 6.75 5.89 1.95
CA ALA A 97 6.66 5.69 3.40
C ALA A 97 6.78 4.22 3.81
N VAL A 98 7.28 4.02 5.02
CA VAL A 98 7.35 2.71 5.69
C VAL A 98 6.34 2.68 6.84
N VAL A 99 5.54 1.61 6.89
CA VAL A 99 4.56 1.36 7.96
C VAL A 99 5.09 0.22 8.83
N THR A 100 5.41 0.49 10.09
CA THR A 100 5.87 -0.56 11.02
C THR A 100 4.68 -1.27 11.63
N GLN A 101 4.57 -2.58 11.46
CA GLN A 101 3.59 -3.41 12.15
C GLN A 101 4.31 -4.35 13.13
N GLY A 102 3.90 -4.34 14.40
CA GLY A 102 4.37 -5.32 15.37
C GLY A 102 3.85 -6.71 15.02
N LEU A 103 4.73 -7.72 15.09
CA LEU A 103 4.37 -9.14 14.98
C LEU A 103 3.74 -9.65 16.27
#